data_AF-A0A9E3VIA0-F1
#
_entry.id   AF-A0A9E3VIA0-F1
#
_cell.length_a   1.000
_cell.length_b   1.000
_cell.length_c   1.000
_cell.angle_alpha   90.00
_cell.angle_beta   90.00
_cell.angle_gamma   90.00
#
_symmetry.space_group_name_H-M   'P 1'
#
loop_
_entity.id
_entity.type
_entity.pdbx_description
1 polymer ?
#
loop_
_entity_poly.entity_id
_entity_poly.type
_entity_poly.pdbx_seq_one_letter_code
_entity_poly.pdbx_strand_id
1 'polypeptide(L)'
;NLTDAAPVLAQYGIPAVVFVVTGRMGGMLDHDLDPATSTLLTWDQARELQAMGVEIGGHTKTHRRLSQLSIPEQETEIVECARQLRWELGAELPLFAYPFGSAFDYDKSSKELAKRAGFSCAYSNRYGGIRSGDDPWELRRIWIDASDSMESFKSKVDGTLDMLAVFESRAGLYARKLLNRFTRG
;
A
#
# COMPACT_ATOMS: atom_id res chain seq x y z
N ASN A 1 -1.26 -1.21 -15.25
CA ASN A 1 -2.53 -1.62 -14.56
C ASN A 1 -3.63 -1.98 -15.55
N LEU A 2 -4.20 -1.02 -16.28
CA LEU A 2 -5.35 -1.25 -17.16
C LEU A 2 -5.03 -2.06 -18.42
N THR A 3 -3.92 -1.78 -19.09
CA THR A 3 -3.57 -2.38 -20.39
C THR A 3 -3.02 -3.80 -20.30
N ASP A 4 -2.28 -4.10 -19.23
CA ASP A 4 -1.52 -5.35 -19.13
C ASP A 4 -2.02 -6.25 -17.99
N ALA A 5 -2.06 -5.72 -16.77
CA ALA A 5 -2.36 -6.52 -15.58
C ALA A 5 -3.84 -6.92 -15.50
N ALA A 6 -4.77 -5.98 -15.66
CA ALA A 6 -6.20 -6.25 -15.50
C ALA A 6 -6.75 -7.29 -16.49
N PRO A 7 -6.39 -7.30 -17.79
CA PRO A 7 -6.83 -8.33 -18.72
C PRO A 7 -6.35 -9.74 -18.33
N VAL A 8 -5.10 -9.87 -17.88
CA VAL A 8 -4.55 -11.16 -17.42
C VAL A 8 -5.27 -11.62 -16.16
N LEU A 9 -5.46 -10.73 -15.17
CA LEU A 9 -6.15 -11.08 -13.93
C LEU A 9 -7.60 -11.51 -14.19
N ALA A 10 -8.30 -10.81 -15.08
CA ALA A 10 -9.65 -11.16 -15.51
C ALA A 10 -9.70 -12.53 -16.21
N GLN A 11 -8.75 -12.83 -17.09
CA GLN A 11 -8.66 -14.12 -17.79
C GLN A 11 -8.58 -15.31 -16.80
N TYR A 12 -7.89 -15.12 -15.67
CA TYR A 12 -7.73 -16.17 -14.65
C TYR A 12 -8.73 -16.06 -13.49
N GLY A 13 -9.66 -15.09 -13.52
CA GLY A 13 -10.62 -14.87 -12.43
C GLY A 13 -9.97 -14.49 -11.10
N ILE A 14 -8.80 -13.83 -11.14
CA ILE A 14 -8.05 -13.44 -9.94
C ILE A 14 -8.50 -12.03 -9.52
N PRO A 15 -9.05 -11.84 -8.31
CA PRO A 15 -9.44 -10.52 -7.82
C PRO A 15 -8.21 -9.66 -7.54
N ALA A 16 -8.34 -8.34 -7.70
CA ALA A 16 -7.24 -7.41 -7.48
C ALA A 16 -7.73 -6.07 -6.92
N VAL A 17 -6.81 -5.38 -6.25
CA VAL A 17 -6.99 -4.04 -5.72
C VAL A 17 -5.91 -3.14 -6.28
N VAL A 18 -6.27 -1.95 -6.75
CA VAL A 18 -5.34 -0.89 -7.14
C VAL A 18 -5.47 0.29 -6.18
N PHE A 19 -4.39 0.65 -5.51
CA PHE A 19 -4.36 1.82 -4.62
C PHE A 19 -3.90 3.06 -5.39
N VAL A 20 -4.73 4.10 -5.45
CA VAL A 20 -4.48 5.30 -6.26
C VAL A 20 -4.11 6.52 -5.41
N VAL A 21 -3.25 7.37 -5.98
CA VAL A 21 -2.87 8.67 -5.39
C VAL A 21 -3.80 9.74 -5.95
N THR A 22 -4.88 10.01 -5.22
CA THR A 22 -6.08 10.65 -5.79
C THR A 22 -5.86 12.08 -6.28
N GLY A 23 -4.96 12.83 -5.66
CA GLY A 23 -4.60 14.19 -6.06
C GLY A 23 -3.62 14.28 -7.22
N ARG A 24 -3.17 13.14 -7.77
CA ARG A 24 -2.19 13.07 -8.88
C ARG A 24 -2.68 12.23 -10.06
N MET A 25 -3.96 11.86 -10.10
CA MET A 25 -4.54 11.07 -11.19
C MET A 25 -4.28 11.73 -12.55
N GLY A 26 -3.82 10.94 -13.52
CA GLY A 26 -3.41 11.40 -14.86
C GLY A 26 -2.06 12.13 -14.92
N GLY A 27 -1.37 12.28 -13.79
CA GLY A 27 -0.03 12.88 -13.71
C GLY A 27 1.08 11.84 -13.61
N MET A 28 2.23 12.27 -13.09
CA MET A 28 3.39 11.42 -12.80
C MET A 28 3.72 11.44 -11.30
N LEU A 29 4.29 10.36 -10.81
CA LEU A 29 4.87 10.31 -9.46
C LEU A 29 6.29 10.91 -9.47
N ASP A 30 6.65 11.73 -8.48
CA ASP A 30 7.87 12.56 -8.49
C ASP A 30 9.21 11.80 -8.48
N HIS A 31 9.20 10.49 -8.19
CA HIS A 31 10.41 9.73 -7.86
C HIS A 31 10.87 8.79 -8.96
N ASP A 32 10.11 8.67 -10.04
CA ASP A 32 10.41 7.72 -11.10
C ASP A 32 10.40 8.47 -12.45
N LEU A 33 11.49 8.31 -13.19
CA LEU A 33 11.78 9.10 -14.40
C LEU A 33 11.36 8.36 -15.68
N ASP A 34 10.99 7.09 -15.58
CA ASP A 34 10.45 6.33 -16.70
C ASP A 34 8.94 6.55 -16.81
N PRO A 35 8.44 7.24 -17.85
CA PRO A 35 7.01 7.46 -18.04
C PRO A 35 6.20 6.16 -18.08
N ALA A 36 6.79 5.05 -18.55
CA ALA A 36 6.11 3.77 -18.63
C ALA A 36 5.74 3.20 -17.26
N THR A 37 6.52 3.52 -16.21
CA THR A 37 6.29 3.05 -14.83
C THR A 37 5.73 4.15 -13.92
N SER A 38 5.85 5.41 -14.33
CA SER A 38 5.60 6.57 -13.47
C SER A 38 4.28 7.29 -13.74
N THR A 39 3.64 7.03 -14.90
CA THR A 39 2.33 7.61 -15.22
C THR A 39 1.22 6.97 -14.40
N LEU A 40 0.48 7.82 -13.69
CA LEU A 40 -0.65 7.41 -12.86
C LEU A 40 -1.93 7.31 -13.69
N LEU A 41 -2.82 6.42 -13.26
CA LEU A 41 -4.14 6.25 -13.87
C LEU A 41 -4.91 7.57 -13.90
N THR A 42 -5.70 7.79 -14.96
CA THR A 42 -6.77 8.80 -14.94
C THR A 42 -8.00 8.27 -14.20
N TRP A 43 -8.93 9.15 -13.83
CA TRP A 43 -10.19 8.72 -13.22
C TRP A 43 -11.04 7.86 -14.15
N ASP A 44 -11.02 8.13 -15.46
CA ASP A 44 -11.73 7.30 -16.43
C ASP A 44 -11.15 5.89 -16.51
N GLN A 45 -9.82 5.76 -16.49
CA GLN A 45 -9.16 4.45 -16.42
C GLN A 45 -9.43 3.72 -15.10
N ALA A 46 -9.55 4.44 -13.98
CA ALA A 46 -9.93 3.85 -12.70
C ALA A 46 -11.37 3.31 -12.71
N ARG A 47 -12.31 4.02 -13.36
CA ARG A 47 -13.68 3.53 -13.58
C ARG A 47 -13.72 2.31 -14.50
N GLU A 48 -12.89 2.29 -15.53
CA GLU A 48 -12.78 1.14 -16.43
C GLU A 48 -12.27 -0.09 -15.68
N LEU A 49 -11.23 0.05 -14.85
CA LEU A 49 -10.76 -1.00 -13.95
C LEU A 49 -11.87 -1.48 -13.01
N GLN A 50 -12.64 -0.56 -12.42
CA GLN A 50 -13.78 -0.89 -11.56
C GLN A 50 -14.84 -1.71 -12.32
N ALA A 51 -15.16 -1.34 -13.56
CA ALA A 51 -16.09 -2.08 -14.41
C ALA A 51 -15.57 -3.49 -14.77
N MET A 52 -14.25 -3.69 -14.78
CA MET A 52 -13.62 -5.01 -14.94
C MET A 52 -13.59 -5.83 -13.64
N GLY A 53 -14.10 -5.32 -12.52
CA GLY A 53 -14.12 -5.99 -11.22
C GLY A 53 -12.86 -5.78 -10.38
N VAL A 54 -11.98 -4.84 -10.76
CA VAL A 54 -10.83 -4.44 -9.93
C VAL A 54 -11.30 -3.44 -8.87
N GLU A 55 -10.98 -3.70 -7.62
CA GLU A 55 -11.30 -2.77 -6.53
C GLU A 55 -10.31 -1.60 -6.52
N ILE A 56 -10.82 -0.38 -6.25
CA ILE A 56 -9.98 0.82 -6.20
C ILE A 56 -9.89 1.31 -4.75
N GLY A 57 -8.68 1.29 -4.21
CA GLY A 57 -8.35 1.77 -2.87
C GLY A 57 -7.58 3.10 -2.87
N GLY A 58 -7.39 3.69 -1.69
CA GLY A 58 -6.67 4.94 -1.52
C GLY A 58 -5.20 4.77 -1.16
N HIS A 59 -4.35 5.62 -1.72
CA HIS A 59 -2.91 5.70 -1.41
C HIS A 59 -2.47 7.11 -1.03
N THR A 60 -3.28 7.79 -0.22
CA THR A 60 -3.20 9.24 0.11
C THR A 60 -3.47 10.16 -1.07
N LYS A 61 -3.57 11.45 -0.78
CA LYS A 61 -3.82 12.48 -1.79
C LYS A 61 -2.58 12.75 -2.65
N THR A 62 -1.40 12.85 -2.03
CA THR A 62 -0.18 13.34 -2.71
C THR A 62 1.04 12.42 -2.56
N HIS A 63 0.88 11.24 -1.93
CA HIS A 63 1.94 10.24 -1.72
C HIS A 63 3.05 10.67 -0.74
N ARG A 64 2.73 11.57 0.20
CA ARG A 64 3.67 11.99 1.25
C ARG A 64 3.80 10.92 2.34
N ARG A 65 4.99 10.81 2.93
CA ARG A 65 5.24 9.91 4.07
C ARG A 65 4.53 10.45 5.32
N LEU A 66 3.48 9.78 5.77
CA LEU A 66 2.56 10.28 6.80
C LEU A 66 3.26 10.56 8.14
N SER A 67 4.20 9.70 8.54
CA SER A 67 4.97 9.87 9.78
C SER A 67 5.85 11.13 9.83
N GLN A 68 6.08 11.79 8.70
CA GLN A 68 6.82 13.05 8.61
C GLN A 68 5.92 14.28 8.61
N LEU A 69 4.61 14.07 8.74
CA LEU A 69 3.59 15.12 8.68
C LEU A 69 3.02 15.39 10.07
N SER A 70 2.61 16.64 10.29
CA SER A 70 1.75 16.98 11.41
C SER A 70 0.39 16.28 11.30
N ILE A 71 -0.32 16.10 12.42
CA ILE A 71 -1.65 15.44 12.42
C ILE A 71 -2.63 16.11 11.43
N PRO A 72 -2.75 17.45 11.34
CA PRO A 72 -3.64 18.09 10.36
C PRO A 72 -3.23 17.85 8.90
N GLU A 73 -1.94 17.73 8.63
CA GLU A 73 -1.45 17.38 7.28
C GLU A 73 -1.76 15.91 6.96
N GLN A 74 -1.58 14.98 7.90
CA GLN A 74 -1.99 13.58 7.73
C GLN A 74 -3.49 13.49 7.46
N GLU A 75 -4.29 14.26 8.20
CA GLU A 75 -5.74 14.31 8.02
C GLU A 75 -6.11 14.79 6.62
N THR A 76 -5.47 15.85 6.13
CA THR A 76 -5.65 16.33 4.76
C THR A 76 -5.32 15.25 3.74
N GLU A 77 -4.20 14.54 3.90
CA GLU A 77 -3.77 13.48 2.98
C GLU A 77 -4.74 12.30 2.92
N ILE A 78 -5.33 11.92 4.05
CA ILE A 78 -6.16 10.71 4.18
C ILE A 78 -7.63 11.01 3.89
N VAL A 79 -8.18 12.08 4.48
CA VAL A 79 -9.60 12.43 4.38
C VAL A 79 -9.95 12.92 2.99
N GLU A 80 -9.11 13.77 2.37
CA GLU A 80 -9.36 14.21 1.00
C GLU A 80 -9.22 13.05 0.01
N CYS A 81 -8.33 12.09 0.27
CA CYS A 81 -8.23 10.86 -0.51
C CYS A 81 -9.54 10.07 -0.47
N ALA A 82 -10.08 9.81 0.73
CA ALA A 82 -11.36 9.13 0.89
C ALA A 82 -12.52 9.90 0.23
N ARG A 83 -12.54 11.23 0.37
CA ARG A 83 -13.56 12.09 -0.24
C ARG A 83 -13.53 12.00 -1.77
N GLN A 84 -12.35 12.06 -2.37
CA GLN A 84 -12.18 11.96 -3.83
C GLN A 84 -12.57 10.59 -4.37
N LEU A 85 -12.19 9.50 -3.69
CA LEU A 85 -12.62 8.15 -4.08
C LEU A 85 -14.14 8.01 -4.11
N ARG A 86 -14.83 8.48 -3.06
CA ARG A 86 -16.30 8.45 -2.99
C ARG A 86 -16.94 9.27 -4.09
N TRP A 87 -16.39 10.45 -4.34
CA TRP A 87 -16.89 11.36 -5.37
C TRP A 87 -16.77 10.74 -6.78
N GLU A 88 -15.63 10.14 -7.09
CA GLU A 88 -15.32 9.71 -8.46
C GLU A 88 -15.87 8.30 -8.79
N LEU A 89 -15.95 7.41 -7.80
CA LEU A 89 -16.18 5.97 -8.00
C LEU A 89 -17.37 5.40 -7.21
N GLY A 90 -18.01 6.20 -6.34
CA GLY A 90 -19.22 5.77 -5.61
C GLY A 90 -19.05 4.54 -4.71
N ALA A 91 -17.83 4.17 -4.34
CA ALA A 91 -17.53 2.90 -3.69
C ALA A 91 -17.91 2.85 -2.20
N GLU A 92 -18.44 1.70 -1.75
CA GLU A 92 -18.57 1.36 -0.33
C GLU A 92 -17.19 1.04 0.29
N LEU A 93 -16.99 1.56 1.51
CA LEU A 93 -15.87 1.38 2.44
C LEU A 93 -14.49 1.08 1.79
N PRO A 94 -13.80 2.09 1.21
CA PRO A 94 -12.56 1.87 0.47
C PRO A 94 -11.48 1.17 1.30
N LEU A 95 -10.59 0.45 0.63
CA LEU A 95 -9.34 -0.05 1.21
C LEU A 95 -8.28 1.05 1.19
N PHE A 96 -7.33 1.02 2.12
CA PHE A 96 -6.25 2.00 2.20
C PHE A 96 -4.87 1.34 2.16
N ALA A 97 -3.88 1.98 1.55
CA ALA A 97 -2.48 1.58 1.68
C ALA A 97 -1.62 2.78 2.11
N TYR A 98 -0.71 2.56 3.06
CA TYR A 98 0.24 3.59 3.49
C TYR A 98 1.35 3.79 2.46
N PRO A 99 1.66 5.04 2.02
CA PRO A 99 2.82 5.31 1.18
C PRO A 99 4.09 4.74 1.81
N PHE A 100 4.92 4.07 0.99
CA PHE A 100 6.14 3.33 1.36
C PHE A 100 5.92 2.10 2.28
N GLY A 101 5.05 2.22 3.29
CA GLY A 101 4.46 1.08 4.01
C GLY A 101 5.34 0.41 5.06
N SER A 102 6.51 0.94 5.42
CA SER A 102 7.29 0.42 6.55
C SER A 102 6.73 0.89 7.91
N ALA A 103 7.15 0.26 9.00
CA ALA A 103 6.74 0.63 10.37
C ALA A 103 7.17 2.05 10.82
N PHE A 104 7.90 2.78 9.97
CA PHE A 104 8.30 4.18 10.18
C PHE A 104 7.57 5.16 9.27
N ASP A 105 6.66 4.71 8.40
CA ASP A 105 6.03 5.56 7.37
C ASP A 105 4.65 6.06 7.75
N TYR A 106 4.09 5.46 8.79
CA TYR A 106 2.82 5.81 9.41
C TYR A 106 2.94 5.63 10.92
N ASP A 107 1.99 6.20 11.65
CA ASP A 107 1.93 6.16 13.10
C ASP A 107 0.51 5.86 13.59
N LYS A 108 0.29 5.96 14.91
CA LYS A 108 -1.02 5.74 15.52
C LYS A 108 -2.06 6.74 14.99
N SER A 109 -1.68 8.00 14.78
CA SER A 109 -2.57 9.03 14.23
C SER A 109 -2.99 8.68 12.81
N SER A 110 -2.06 8.18 11.98
CA SER A 110 -2.36 7.73 10.61
C SER A 110 -3.41 6.62 10.60
N LYS A 111 -3.32 5.64 11.51
CA LYS A 111 -4.30 4.55 11.67
C LYS A 111 -5.68 5.08 12.07
N GLU A 112 -5.74 5.92 13.10
CA GLU A 112 -7.01 6.51 13.56
C GLU A 112 -7.65 7.40 12.49
N LEU A 113 -6.85 8.13 11.71
CA LEU A 113 -7.34 8.93 10.59
C LEU A 113 -7.90 8.07 9.47
N ALA A 114 -7.24 6.97 9.08
CA ALA A 114 -7.78 6.04 8.09
C ALA A 114 -9.14 5.46 8.54
N LYS A 115 -9.24 5.07 9.80
CA LYS A 115 -10.48 4.60 10.40
C LYS A 115 -11.59 5.66 10.37
N ARG A 116 -11.29 6.88 10.83
CA ARG A 116 -12.25 8.00 10.84
C ARG A 116 -12.66 8.45 9.44
N ALA A 117 -11.76 8.36 8.47
CA ALA A 117 -12.05 8.66 7.08
C ALA A 117 -13.00 7.63 6.43
N GLY A 118 -13.26 6.50 7.10
CA GLY A 118 -14.22 5.48 6.69
C GLY A 118 -13.65 4.43 5.73
N PHE A 119 -12.34 4.19 5.76
CA PHE A 119 -11.73 3.03 5.10
C PHE A 119 -12.09 1.74 5.88
N SER A 120 -12.11 0.59 5.23
CA SER A 120 -12.39 -0.72 5.86
C SER A 120 -11.20 -1.28 6.64
N CYS A 121 -10.00 -1.11 6.08
CA CYS A 121 -8.73 -1.59 6.61
C CYS A 121 -7.59 -0.81 5.95
N ALA A 122 -6.36 -1.02 6.43
CA ALA A 122 -5.17 -0.40 5.87
C ALA A 122 -4.01 -1.38 5.72
N TYR A 123 -3.31 -1.29 4.59
CA TYR A 123 -2.19 -2.14 4.24
C TYR A 123 -0.84 -1.42 4.37
N SER A 124 0.10 -2.10 5.01
CA SER A 124 1.53 -1.82 5.04
C SER A 124 2.24 -2.50 3.85
N ASN A 125 3.57 -2.42 3.83
CA ASN A 125 4.45 -3.17 2.92
C ASN A 125 5.46 -4.02 3.73
N ARG A 126 5.01 -4.53 4.88
CA ARG A 126 5.80 -5.39 5.76
C ARG A 126 5.62 -6.84 5.33
N TYR A 127 6.72 -7.59 5.28
CA TYR A 127 6.68 -9.03 4.98
C TYR A 127 5.76 -9.78 5.94
N GLY A 128 5.21 -10.91 5.50
CA GLY A 128 4.43 -11.85 6.31
C GLY A 128 2.99 -12.04 5.85
N GLY A 129 2.48 -13.28 5.84
CA GLY A 129 1.08 -13.57 5.59
C GLY A 129 0.15 -12.96 6.65
N ILE A 130 -1.08 -12.61 6.28
CA ILE A 130 -2.11 -12.11 7.21
C ILE A 130 -2.70 -13.29 8.00
N ARG A 131 -2.90 -13.09 9.30
CA ARG A 131 -3.43 -14.09 10.25
C ARG A 131 -4.62 -13.54 11.00
N SER A 132 -5.48 -14.44 11.50
CA SER A 132 -6.57 -14.05 12.38
C SER A 132 -6.04 -13.33 13.62
N GLY A 133 -6.62 -12.18 13.93
CA GLY A 133 -6.21 -11.33 15.06
C GLY A 133 -5.15 -10.28 14.74
N ASP A 134 -4.65 -10.21 13.51
CA ASP A 134 -3.82 -9.08 13.07
C ASP A 134 -4.59 -7.75 13.14
N ASP A 135 -3.86 -6.65 13.35
CA ASP A 135 -4.41 -5.31 13.33
C ASP A 135 -4.90 -4.96 11.91
N PRO A 136 -6.21 -4.73 11.68
CA PRO A 136 -6.74 -4.40 10.36
C PRO A 136 -6.25 -3.05 9.84
N TRP A 137 -5.64 -2.22 10.68
CA TRP A 137 -5.05 -0.94 10.30
C TRP A 137 -3.54 -1.04 10.05
N GLU A 138 -3.00 -2.27 9.94
CA GLU A 138 -1.61 -2.52 9.59
C GLU A 138 -1.43 -3.88 8.92
N LEU A 139 -2.33 -4.23 8.00
CA LEU A 139 -2.28 -5.50 7.29
C LEU A 139 -0.99 -5.59 6.46
N ARG A 140 -0.40 -6.79 6.42
CA ARG A 140 0.88 -7.03 5.76
C ARG A 140 0.70 -7.26 4.27
N ARG A 141 1.71 -6.88 3.49
CA ARG A 141 1.81 -7.17 2.05
C ARG A 141 3.27 -7.41 1.69
N ILE A 142 3.49 -8.32 0.76
CA ILE A 142 4.82 -8.66 0.27
C ILE A 142 4.99 -8.02 -1.10
N TRP A 143 6.10 -7.30 -1.28
CA TRP A 143 6.43 -6.66 -2.55
C TRP A 143 6.97 -7.68 -3.55
N ILE A 144 6.37 -7.73 -4.75
CA ILE A 144 6.93 -8.38 -5.94
C ILE A 144 7.55 -7.31 -6.86
N ASP A 145 8.79 -7.55 -7.28
CA ASP A 145 9.60 -6.66 -8.11
C ASP A 145 10.08 -7.38 -9.38
N ALA A 146 10.49 -6.62 -10.40
CA ALA A 146 10.94 -7.15 -11.68
C ALA A 146 12.23 -8.00 -11.57
N SER A 147 13.00 -7.88 -10.49
CA SER A 147 14.17 -8.73 -10.23
C SER A 147 13.83 -10.06 -9.54
N ASP A 148 12.56 -10.30 -9.17
CA ASP A 148 12.16 -11.59 -8.62
C ASP A 148 12.31 -12.72 -9.66
N SER A 149 13.00 -13.78 -9.26
CA SER A 149 12.99 -15.05 -9.99
C SER A 149 11.71 -15.81 -9.66
N MET A 150 11.38 -16.84 -10.44
CA MET A 150 10.25 -17.71 -10.11
C MET A 150 10.44 -18.41 -8.75
N GLU A 151 11.68 -18.65 -8.33
CA GLU A 151 12.01 -19.20 -7.02
C GLU A 151 11.76 -18.19 -5.89
N SER A 152 12.20 -16.94 -6.05
CA SER A 152 11.93 -15.90 -5.04
C SER A 152 10.45 -15.55 -4.98
N PHE A 153 9.76 -15.49 -6.13
CA PHE A 153 8.31 -15.34 -6.20
C PHE A 153 7.59 -16.45 -5.43
N LYS A 154 7.94 -17.72 -5.66
CA LYS A 154 7.34 -18.84 -4.94
C LYS A 154 7.56 -18.74 -3.43
N SER A 155 8.78 -18.40 -3.02
CA SER A 155 9.15 -18.24 -1.60
C SER A 155 8.39 -17.08 -0.92
N LYS A 156 8.03 -16.04 -1.67
CA LYS A 156 7.20 -14.93 -1.21
C LYS A 156 5.73 -15.35 -1.05
N VAL A 157 5.22 -16.15 -1.99
CA VAL A 157 3.81 -16.58 -2.01
C VAL A 157 3.53 -17.69 -0.99
N ASP A 158 4.45 -18.63 -0.79
CA ASP A 158 4.27 -19.77 0.14
C ASP A 158 4.61 -19.44 1.61
N GLY A 159 5.02 -18.20 1.88
CA GLY A 159 5.32 -17.71 3.22
C GLY A 159 6.69 -18.12 3.75
N THR A 160 7.57 -18.71 2.93
CA THR A 160 8.96 -19.03 3.33
C THR A 160 9.69 -17.78 3.86
N LEU A 161 9.38 -16.61 3.29
CA LEU A 161 9.98 -15.33 3.70
C LEU A 161 9.25 -14.61 4.85
N ASP A 162 8.20 -15.20 5.43
CA ASP A 162 7.42 -14.57 6.52
C ASP A 162 8.27 -14.24 7.75
N MET A 163 9.36 -14.99 7.99
CA MET A 163 10.27 -14.72 9.11
C MET A 163 10.95 -13.35 9.02
N LEU A 164 11.05 -12.76 7.82
CA LEU A 164 11.56 -11.40 7.65
C LEU A 164 10.66 -10.35 8.33
N ALA A 165 9.36 -10.62 8.44
CA ALA A 165 8.39 -9.78 9.15
C ALA A 165 8.82 -9.48 10.60
N VAL A 166 9.41 -10.48 11.26
CA VAL A 166 9.87 -10.39 12.65
C VAL A 166 11.02 -9.39 12.75
N PHE A 167 11.96 -9.44 11.80
CA PHE A 167 13.12 -8.54 11.77
C PHE A 167 12.75 -7.12 11.37
N GLU A 168 11.72 -6.93 10.56
CA GLU A 168 11.20 -5.61 10.15
C GLU A 168 10.26 -4.95 11.18
N SER A 169 9.86 -5.70 12.21
CA SER A 169 9.12 -5.12 13.32
C SER A 169 9.96 -4.07 14.05
N ARG A 170 9.31 -3.09 14.70
CA ARG A 170 10.01 -2.13 15.57
C ARG A 170 10.91 -2.86 16.57
N ALA A 171 10.39 -3.91 17.20
CA ALA A 171 11.13 -4.75 18.15
C ALA A 171 12.34 -5.45 17.49
N GLY A 172 12.17 -6.04 16.31
CA GLY A 172 13.23 -6.71 15.55
C GLY A 172 14.36 -5.76 15.15
N LEU A 173 14.02 -4.54 14.72
CA LEU A 173 14.99 -3.50 14.40
C LEU A 173 15.72 -2.96 15.64
N TYR A 174 15.03 -2.83 16.78
CA TYR A 174 15.68 -2.51 18.07
C TYR A 174 16.64 -3.62 18.50
N ALA A 175 16.22 -4.89 18.40
CA ALA A 175 17.06 -6.04 18.69
C ALA A 175 18.31 -6.07 17.79
N ARG A 176 18.15 -5.80 16.48
CA ARG A 176 19.27 -5.71 15.53
C ARG A 176 20.23 -4.57 15.86
N LYS A 177 19.72 -3.39 16.25
CA LYS A 177 20.55 -2.27 16.72
C LYS A 177 21.34 -2.61 17.98
N LEU A 178 20.72 -3.34 18.92
CA LEU A 178 21.39 -3.82 20.13
C LEU A 178 22.48 -4.85 19.79
N LEU A 179 22.15 -5.88 19.01
CA LEU A 179 23.11 -6.89 18.54
C LEU A 179 24.32 -6.27 17.82
N ASN A 180 24.08 -5.31 16.92
CA ASN A 180 25.16 -4.60 16.20
C ASN A 180 26.04 -3.73 17.11
N ARG A 181 25.56 -3.33 18.30
CA ARG A 181 26.39 -2.65 19.32
C ARG A 181 27.30 -3.63 20.07
N PHE A 182 26.87 -4.88 20.24
CA PHE A 182 27.66 -5.92 20.91
C PHE A 182 28.68 -6.60 19.98
N THR A 183 28.41 -6.68 18.67
CA THR A 183 29.32 -7.30 17.69
C THR A 183 30.37 -6.35 17.11
N ARG A 184 30.33 -5.06 17.47
CA ARG A 184 31.35 -4.05 17.14
C ARG A 184 32.20 -3.65 18.35
N GLY A 185 32.16 -4.44 19.43
CA GLY A 185 32.98 -4.27 20.64
C GLY A 185 34.12 -5.28 20.68
#